data_AF-A0A3B0WZB5-F1
#
_entry.id   AF-A0A3B0WZB5-F1
#
_cell.length_a   1.000
_cell.length_b   1.000
_cell.length_c   1.000
_cell.angle_alpha   90.00
_cell.angle_beta   90.00
_cell.angle_gamma   90.00
#
_symmetry.space_group_name_H-M   'P 1'
#
loop_
_entity.id
_entity.type
_entity.pdbx_description
1 polymer ?
#
loop_
_entity_poly.entity_id
_entity_poly.type
_entity_poly.pdbx_seq_one_letter_code
_entity_poly.pdbx_strand_id
1 'polypeptide(L)' 'NAKAGQIRFRADKAGIVHGSIGTVSFEVAALKENIDALIESLKKAKPISAKGQYFMKMTISSTMGPGLAIDASSLESLK' A
#
# COMPACT_ATOMS: atom_id res chain seq x y z
N ASN A 1 -16.71 -8.06 -13.93
CA ASN A 1 -15.36 -8.34 -14.48
C ASN A 1 -14.32 -8.34 -13.36
N ALA A 2 -14.23 -9.44 -12.61
CA ALA A 2 -13.31 -9.63 -11.50
C ALA A 2 -12.62 -10.99 -11.65
N LYS A 3 -11.73 -11.12 -12.65
CA LYS A 3 -11.05 -12.38 -12.97
C LYS A 3 -9.53 -12.33 -12.76
N ALA A 4 -8.94 -11.17 -12.49
CA ALA A 4 -7.51 -11.01 -12.29
C ALA A 4 -7.23 -10.16 -11.04
N GLY A 5 -7.14 -10.80 -9.88
CA GLY A 5 -6.41 -10.28 -8.71
C GLY A 5 -6.68 -8.85 -8.24
N GLN A 6 -7.91 -8.33 -8.33
CA GLN A 6 -8.20 -6.96 -7.91
C GLN A 6 -8.28 -6.85 -6.38
N ILE A 7 -7.41 -6.03 -5.80
CA ILE A 7 -7.47 -5.64 -4.40
C ILE A 7 -8.43 -4.46 -4.26
N ARG A 8 -9.50 -4.66 -3.50
CA ARG A 8 -10.40 -3.57 -3.12
C ARG A 8 -9.97 -3.05 -1.76
N PHE A 9 -9.63 -1.78 -1.70
CA PHE A 9 -9.31 -1.08 -0.48
C PHE A 9 -10.34 0.01 -0.22
N ARG A 10 -10.66 0.22 1.06
CA ARG A 10 -11.53 1.29 1.54
C ARG A 10 -10.83 1.96 2.71
N ALA A 11 -11.01 3.27 2.84
CA ALA A 11 -10.57 3.99 4.02
C ALA A 11 -11.53 3.72 5.19
N ASP A 12 -10.95 3.39 6.34
CA ASP A 12 -11.69 3.26 7.59
C ASP A 12 -12.04 4.64 8.17
N LYS A 13 -12.86 4.66 9.22
CA LYS A 13 -13.25 5.89 9.92
C LYS A 13 -12.04 6.66 10.49
N ALA A 14 -10.96 5.95 10.81
CA ALA A 14 -9.69 6.53 11.26
C ALA A 14 -8.82 7.08 10.10
N GLY A 15 -9.26 6.97 8.85
CA GLY A 15 -8.50 7.41 7.67
C GLY A 15 -7.37 6.47 7.26
N ILE A 16 -7.34 5.25 7.79
CA ILE A 16 -6.35 4.22 7.45
C ILE A 16 -6.88 3.37 6.31
N VAL A 17 -6.01 3.05 5.35
CA VAL A 17 -6.32 2.13 4.25
C VAL A 17 -5.66 0.79 4.54
N HIS A 18 -6.47 -0.26 4.66
CA HIS A 18 -6.00 -1.64 4.80
C HIS A 18 -6.16 -2.38 3.47
N GLY A 19 -5.19 -3.22 3.13
CA GLY A 19 -5.23 -4.03 1.93
C GLY A 19 -4.25 -5.18 2.00
N SER A 20 -4.66 -6.35 1.51
CA SER A 20 -3.77 -7.51 1.33
C SER A 20 -2.97 -7.33 0.05
N ILE A 21 -1.64 -7.27 0.16
CA ILE A 21 -0.72 -7.03 -0.97
C ILE A 21 -0.26 -8.35 -1.62
N GLY A 22 -0.37 -9.47 -0.89
CA GLY A 22 -0.02 -10.80 -1.37
C GLY A 22 -0.02 -11.84 -0.25
N THR A 23 0.46 -13.04 -0.58
CA THR A 23 0.72 -14.14 0.37
C THR A 23 2.21 -14.45 0.41
N VAL A 24 2.66 -15.21 1.43
CA VAL A 24 4.08 -15.57 1.63
C VAL A 24 4.65 -16.37 0.45
N SER A 25 3.79 -17.00 -0.35
CA SER A 25 4.18 -17.80 -1.52
C SER A 25 4.55 -16.96 -2.75
N PHE A 26 4.42 -15.63 -2.69
CA PHE A 26 4.80 -14.75 -3.80
C PHE A 26 6.30 -14.44 -3.77
N GLU A 27 6.85 -14.26 -4.96
CA GLU A 27 8.24 -13.84 -5.10
C GLU A 27 8.42 -12.39 -4.62
N VAL A 28 9.60 -12.08 -4.10
CA VAL A 28 9.93 -10.75 -3.54
C VAL A 28 9.77 -9.65 -4.60
N ALA A 29 10.09 -9.94 -5.86
CA ALA A 29 9.91 -9.00 -6.98
C ALA A 29 8.44 -8.65 -7.20
N ALA A 30 7.57 -9.67 -7.25
CA ALA A 30 6.13 -9.47 -7.42
C ALA A 30 5.49 -8.71 -6.23
N LEU A 31 5.96 -8.96 -5.00
CA LEU A 31 5.52 -8.21 -3.82
C LEU A 31 5.89 -6.73 -3.91
N LYS A 32 7.10 -6.41 -4.40
CA LYS A 32 7.53 -5.03 -4.61
C LYS A 32 6.67 -4.32 -5.65
N GLU A 33 6.45 -4.95 -6.80
CA GLU A 33 5.59 -4.40 -7.86
C GLU A 33 4.15 -4.13 -7.37
N ASN A 34 3.59 -5.03 -6.55
CA ASN A 34 2.26 -4.84 -5.97
C ASN A 34 2.20 -3.64 -5.01
N ILE A 35 3.26 -3.42 -4.22
CA ILE A 35 3.36 -2.25 -3.31
C ILE A 35 3.42 -0.97 -4.13
N ASP A 36 4.26 -0.92 -5.15
CA ASP A 36 4.44 0.26 -6.00
C ASP A 36 3.14 0.61 -6.73
N ALA A 37 2.45 -0.39 -7.30
CA ALA A 37 1.15 -0.23 -7.94
C ALA A 37 0.07 0.29 -6.97
N LEU A 38 0.06 -0.21 -5.72
CA LEU A 38 -0.87 0.24 -4.70
C LEU A 38 -0.62 1.71 -4.33
N ILE A 39 0.64 2.11 -4.16
CA ILE A 39 1.01 3.50 -3.87
C ILE A 39 0.64 4.42 -5.02
N GLU A 40 0.88 4.01 -6.27
CA GLU A 40 0.49 4.79 -7.45
C GLU A 40 -1.04 4.98 -7.51
N SER A 41 -1.80 3.92 -7.23
CA SER A 41 -3.26 3.98 -7.19
C SER A 41 -3.78 4.92 -6.09
N LEU A 42 -3.12 4.92 -4.91
CA LEU A 42 -3.46 5.81 -3.81
C LEU A 42 -3.07 7.27 -4.10
N LYS A 43 -1.92 7.51 -4.75
CA LYS A 43 -1.53 8.84 -5.23
C LYS A 43 -2.57 9.40 -6.21
N LYS A 44 -3.09 8.57 -7.12
CA LYS A 44 -4.18 8.96 -8.05
C LYS A 44 -5.52 9.18 -7.34
N ALA A 45 -5.81 8.41 -6.30
CA ALA A 45 -7.04 8.54 -5.50
C ALA A 45 -6.99 9.71 -4.50
N LYS A 46 -5.86 10.44 -4.39
CA LYS A 46 -5.73 11.60 -3.51
C LYS A 46 -6.75 12.68 -3.90
N PRO A 47 -7.70 13.05 -3.02
CA PRO A 47 -8.62 14.14 -3.29
C PRO A 47 -7.87 15.47 -3.25
N ILE A 48 -8.26 16.41 -4.13
CA ILE A 48 -7.65 17.74 -4.25
C ILE A 48 -7.74 18.55 -2.94
N SER A 49 -8.73 18.23 -2.09
CA SER A 49 -8.91 18.86 -0.78
C SER A 49 -7.91 18.41 0.29
N ALA A 50 -7.13 17.35 0.06
CA ALA A 50 -6.16 16.85 1.02
C ALA A 50 -4.92 17.76 1.07
N LYS A 51 -4.86 18.62 2.10
CA LYS A 51 -3.73 19.50 2.40
C LYS A 51 -2.69 18.75 3.26
N GLY A 52 -1.40 18.91 2.94
CA GLY A 52 -0.29 18.31 3.69
C GLY A 52 0.22 16.97 3.15
N GLN A 53 1.01 16.26 3.98
CA GLN A 53 1.55 14.93 3.65
C GLN A 53 0.42 13.90 3.62
N TYR A 54 0.21 13.26 2.45
CA TYR A 54 -0.88 12.31 2.25
C TYR A 54 -0.58 10.93 2.87
N PHE A 55 0.68 10.52 2.89
CA PHE A 55 1.13 9.31 3.56
C PHE A 55 1.87 9.70 4.84
N MET A 56 1.35 9.30 6.00
CA MET A 56 1.99 9.59 7.30
C MET A 56 2.89 8.45 7.76
N LYS A 57 2.38 7.21 7.71
CA LYS A 57 3.11 6.01 8.11
C LYS A 57 2.66 4.84 7.27
N MET A 58 3.61 4.03 6.82
CA MET A 58 3.34 2.74 6.18
C MET A 58 3.91 1.63 7.05
N THR A 59 3.13 0.56 7.25
CA THR A 59 3.57 -0.60 8.02
C THR A 59 3.15 -1.85 7.27
N ILE A 60 4.10 -2.76 7.06
CA ILE A 60 3.83 -4.08 6.48
C ILE A 60 3.90 -5.09 7.62
N SER A 61 2.85 -5.88 7.77
CA SER A 61 2.78 -6.96 8.75
C SER A 61 2.25 -8.23 8.09
N SER A 62 2.77 -9.37 8.51
CA SER A 62 2.08 -10.65 8.27
C SER A 62 0.92 -10.82 9.25
N THR A 63 -0.03 -11.70 8.94
CA THR A 63 -1.28 -11.87 9.71
C THR A 63 -1.05 -12.11 11.21
N MET A 64 0.05 -12.77 11.58
CA MET A 64 0.39 -13.12 12.97
C MET A 64 1.82 -12.69 13.34
N GLY A 65 2.45 -11.81 12.57
CA GLY A 65 3.84 -11.39 12.80
C GLY A 65 3.98 -9.94 13.23
N PRO A 66 5.18 -9.56 13.71
CA PRO A 66 5.47 -8.17 14.04
C PRO A 66 5.37 -7.30 12.77
N GLY A 67 4.83 -6.09 12.92
CA GLY A 67 4.77 -5.11 11.84
C GLY A 67 6.08 -4.37 11.67
N LEU A 68 6.60 -4.34 10.45
CA LEU A 68 7.76 -3.53 10.08
C LEU A 68 7.27 -2.18 9.55
N ALA A 69 7.69 -1.09 10.19
CA ALA A 69 7.44 0.25 9.68
C ALA A 69 8.40 0.49 8.51
N ILE A 70 7.85 0.92 7.37
CA ILE A 70 8.61 1.25 6.17
C ILE A 70 8.49 2.75 5.96
N ASP A 71 9.64 3.38 5.71
CA ASP A 71 9.68 4.79 5.36
C ASP A 71 9.18 4.99 3.93
N ALA A 72 8.08 5.73 3.78
CA ALA A 72 7.49 6.06 2.48
C ALA A 72 8.46 6.87 1.60
N SER A 73 9.47 7.52 2.19
CA SER A 73 10.52 8.29 1.51
C SER A 73 11.48 7.39 0.71
N SER A 74 11.68 6.15 1.13
CA SER A 74 12.63 5.22 0.47
C SER A 74 12.11 4.65 -0.85
N LEU A 75 10.81 4.79 -1.16
CA LEU A 75 10.25 4.35 -2.43
C LEU A 75 10.33 5.42 -3.52
N GLU A 76 10.62 6.67 -3.18
CA GLU A 76 10.86 7.73 -4.18
C GLU A 76 12.31 7.75 -4.68
N SER A 77 13.26 7.15 -3.95
CA SER A 77 14.70 7.18 -4.27
C SER A 77 15.21 6.01 -5.12
N LEU A 78 14.40 4.95 -5.30
CA LEU A 78 14.69 3.85 -6.24
C LEU A 78 14.00 4.12 -7.58
N LYS A 79 14.53 5.10 -8.31
CA LYS A 79 14.40 5.15 -9.77
C LYS A 79 15.52 4.35 -10.41
#